data_AF-A0A965UU03-F1
#
_entry.id   AF-A0A965UU03-F1
#
_cell.length_a   1.000
_cell.length_b   1.000
_cell.length_c   1.000
_cell.angle_alpha   90.00
_cell.angle_beta   90.00
_cell.angle_gamma   90.00
#
_symmetry.space_group_name_H-M   'P 1'
#
loop_
_entity.id
_entity.type
_entity.pdbx_description
1 polymer ?
#
loop_
_entity_poly.entity_id
_entity_poly.type
_entity_poly.pdbx_seq_one_letter_code
_entity_poly.pdbx_strand_id
1 'polypeptide(L)' 'MQKLYMFDNGYGASVVQHRYSYGNESGLWELAVTRYEPSSEVLDFELCYDTPITEDFIGGLTHEGVQDILTKIESL' A
#
# COMPACT_ATOMS: atom_id res chain seq x y z
N MET A 1 1.54 2.10 12.84
CA MET A 1 0.80 0.86 12.56
C MET A 1 0.99 0.55 11.08
N GLN A 2 1.14 -0.71 10.70
CA GLN A 2 1.22 -1.13 9.29
C GLN A 2 0.17 -2.20 9.00
N LYS A 3 -0.40 -2.17 7.80
CA LYS A 3 -1.30 -3.19 7.25
C LYS A 3 -0.80 -3.60 5.87
N LEU A 4 -0.79 -4.90 5.60
CA LEU A 4 -0.46 -5.45 4.30
C LEU A 4 -1.75 -5.97 3.64
N TYR A 5 -1.90 -5.68 2.36
CA TYR A 5 -3.01 -6.12 1.51
C TYR A 5 -2.42 -6.90 0.33
N MET A 6 -3.09 -7.97 -0.08
CA MET A 6 -2.73 -8.81 -1.22
C MET A 6 -4.01 -9.16 -1.97
N PHE A 7 -3.96 -9.07 -3.30
CA PHE A 7 -5.05 -9.40 -4.20
C PHE A 7 -4.66 -10.57 -5.12
N ASP A 8 -5.66 -11.19 -5.73
CA ASP A 8 -5.48 -12.37 -6.59
C ASP A 8 -4.68 -12.08 -7.87
N ASN A 9 -4.54 -10.81 -8.26
CA ASN A 9 -3.72 -10.37 -9.39
C ASN A 9 -2.21 -10.34 -9.07
N GLY A 10 -1.80 -10.74 -7.87
CA GLY A 10 -0.40 -10.75 -7.42
C GLY A 10 0.12 -9.40 -6.94
N TYR A 11 -0.71 -8.35 -6.96
CA TYR A 11 -0.40 -7.04 -6.41
C TYR A 11 -1.03 -6.85 -5.03
N GLY A 12 -0.58 -5.81 -4.34
CA GLY A 12 -1.14 -5.41 -3.07
C GLY A 12 -0.59 -4.09 -2.59
N ALA A 13 -0.68 -3.85 -1.29
CA ALA A 13 -0.22 -2.61 -0.70
C ALA A 13 0.34 -2.78 0.71
N SER A 14 1.37 -1.99 1.02
CA SER A 14 1.80 -1.71 2.38
C SER A 14 1.26 -0.34 2.80
N VAL A 15 0.35 -0.35 3.77
CA VAL A 15 -0.33 0.85 4.28
C VAL A 15 0.16 1.15 5.70
N VAL A 16 0.82 2.28 5.89
CA VAL A 16 1.47 2.66 7.15
C VAL A 16 0.86 3.94 7.70
N GLN A 17 0.73 4.00 9.03
CA GLN A 17 0.37 5.20 9.77
C GLN A 17 1.43 5.47 10.84
N HIS A 18 2.07 6.63 10.74
CA HIS A 18 3.07 7.09 11.71
C HIS A 18 2.38 7.75 12.92
N ARG A 19 2.73 7.31 14.13
CA ARG A 19 2.12 7.78 15.40
C ARG A 19 2.81 9.01 16.02
N TYR A 20 3.90 9.50 15.41
CA TYR A 20 4.79 10.50 16.02
C TYR A 20 5.30 11.60 15.07
N SER A 21 4.81 11.70 13.84
CA SER A 21 5.08 12.88 13.01
C SER A 21 4.24 14.06 13.50
N TYR A 22 4.69 15.29 13.24
CA TYR A 22 3.97 16.56 13.49
C TYR A 22 2.69 16.70 12.60
N GLY A 23 1.94 15.60 12.44
CA GLY A 23 0.64 15.47 11.79
C GLY A 23 -0.30 14.54 12.58
N ASN A 24 -0.06 14.40 13.89
CA ASN A 24 -0.79 13.53 14.82
C ASN A 24 -2.30 13.87 14.94
N GLU A 25 -2.75 14.97 14.34
CA GLU A 25 -4.17 15.39 14.33
C GLU A 25 -4.93 15.02 13.04
N SER A 26 -4.26 14.56 11.98
CA SER A 26 -4.92 14.35 10.67
C SER A 26 -5.15 12.88 10.30
N GLY A 27 -4.63 11.92 11.07
CA GLY A 27 -4.88 10.48 10.83
C GLY A 27 -4.46 9.98 9.44
N LEU A 28 -3.50 10.65 8.81
CA LEU A 28 -3.12 10.40 7.43
C LEU A 28 -2.28 9.12 7.28
N TRP A 29 -2.52 8.42 6.18
CA TRP A 29 -1.88 7.16 5.83
C TRP A 29 -0.88 7.37 4.70
N GLU A 30 0.11 6.49 4.67
CA GLU A 30 1.03 6.29 3.56
C GLU A 30 0.78 4.92 2.95
N LEU A 31 0.84 4.84 1.61
CA LEU A 31 0.60 3.61 0.87
C LEU A 31 1.69 3.43 -0.18
N ALA A 32 2.30 2.24 -0.18
CA ALA A 32 3.18 1.78 -1.27
C ALA A 32 2.58 0.53 -1.91
N VAL A 33 2.68 0.41 -3.24
CA VAL A 33 2.24 -0.79 -3.97
C VAL A 33 3.24 -1.91 -3.74
N THR A 34 2.75 -3.13 -3.58
CA THR A 34 3.57 -4.33 -3.41
C THR A 34 3.26 -5.36 -4.49
N ARG A 35 4.23 -6.21 -4.81
CA ARG A 35 4.05 -7.40 -5.64
C ARG A 35 4.44 -8.62 -4.83
N TYR A 36 3.62 -9.67 -4.91
CA TYR A 36 3.82 -10.92 -4.19
C TYR A 36 4.35 -11.98 -5.15
N GLU A 37 5.38 -12.70 -4.72
CA GLU A 37 5.94 -13.79 -5.50
C GLU A 37 5.16 -15.09 -5.23
N PRO A 38 4.53 -15.71 -6.25
CA PRO A 38 3.72 -16.91 -6.07
C PRO A 38 4.55 -18.17 -5.76
N SER A 39 5.88 -18.05 -5.72
CA SER A 39 6.81 -19.20 -5.70
C SER A 39 7.48 -19.49 -4.36
N SER A 40 7.30 -18.64 -3.34
CA SER A 40 7.95 -18.82 -2.04
C SER A 40 7.05 -19.58 -1.06
N GLU A 41 7.61 -20.55 -0.33
CA GLU A 41 6.96 -21.21 0.82
C GLU A 41 6.66 -20.22 1.96
N VAL A 42 7.23 -19.01 1.86
CA VAL A 42 6.98 -17.86 2.72
C VAL A 42 6.32 -16.75 1.89
N LEU A 43 5.32 -16.06 2.44
CA LEU A 43 4.74 -14.87 1.80
C LEU A 43 5.79 -13.74 1.75
N ASP A 44 6.54 -13.69 0.66
CA ASP A 44 7.46 -12.60 0.34
C ASP A 44 6.80 -11.61 -0.60
N PHE A 45 7.07 -10.32 -0.35
CA PHE A 45 6.65 -9.23 -1.23
C PHE A 45 7.77 -8.23 -1.42
N GLU A 46 7.75 -7.58 -2.58
CA GLU A 46 8.62 -6.45 -2.89
C GLU A 46 7.80 -5.19 -3.14
N LEU A 47 8.40 -4.02 -2.94
CA LEU A 47 7.79 -2.76 -3.33
C LEU A 47 7.78 -2.66 -4.86
N CYS A 48 6.62 -2.35 -5.42
CA CYS A 48 6.43 -2.26 -6.85
C CYS A 48 6.34 -0.79 -7.26
N TYR A 49 7.39 -0.33 -7.95
CA TYR A 49 7.50 1.05 -8.45
C TYR A 49 7.05 1.17 -9.92
N ASP A 50 6.88 0.05 -10.61
CA ASP A 50 6.53 0.00 -12.03
C ASP A 50 5.01 -0.05 -12.25
N THR A 51 4.24 0.77 -11.51
CA THR A 51 2.78 0.84 -11.67
C THR A 51 2.34 2.25 -12.06
N PRO A 52 1.26 2.40 -12.85
CA PRO A 52 0.70 3.72 -13.15
C PRO A 52 0.03 4.38 -11.92
N ILE A 53 0.00 3.71 -10.77
CA ILE A 53 -0.61 4.19 -9.53
C ILE A 53 0.37 5.10 -8.77
N THR A 54 1.61 4.65 -8.60
CA THR A 54 2.71 5.40 -8.00
C THR A 54 4.05 4.77 -8.35
N GLU A 55 5.09 5.61 -8.43
CA GLU A 55 6.49 5.21 -8.65
C GLU A 55 7.30 5.21 -7.34
N ASP A 56 6.70 5.56 -6.19
CA ASP A 56 7.36 5.54 -4.87
C ASP A 56 6.37 5.20 -3.75
N PHE A 57 5.75 6.20 -3.13
CA PHE A 57 4.67 6.04 -2.15
C PHE A 57 3.68 7.20 -2.25
N ILE A 58 2.45 6.98 -1.79
CA ILE A 58 1.41 8.01 -1.70
C ILE A 58 1.20 8.34 -0.23
N GLY A 59 1.61 9.53 0.20
CA GLY A 59 1.40 10.02 1.56
C GLY A 59 0.18 10.92 1.70
N GLY A 60 -0.23 11.17 2.94
CA GLY A 60 -1.29 12.14 3.23
C GLY A 60 -2.71 11.62 2.95
N LEU A 61 -2.91 10.30 2.90
CA LEU A 61 -4.21 9.71 2.53
C LEU A 61 -5.18 9.67 3.71
N THR A 62 -6.45 9.98 3.44
CA THR A 62 -7.56 9.63 4.35
C THR A 62 -7.84 8.13 4.27
N HIS A 63 -8.71 7.63 5.15
CA HIS A 63 -9.15 6.24 5.07
C HIS A 63 -9.83 5.91 3.73
N GLU A 64 -10.69 6.81 3.23
CA GLU A 64 -11.35 6.67 1.93
C GLU A 64 -10.33 6.70 0.78
N GLY A 65 -9.35 7.61 0.84
CA GLY A 65 -8.28 7.66 -0.16
C GLY A 65 -7.44 6.39 -0.21
N VAL A 66 -7.19 5.74 0.94
CA VAL A 66 -6.57 4.41 0.97
C VAL A 66 -7.45 3.38 0.25
N GLN A 67 -8.75 3.35 0.51
CA GLN A 67 -9.68 2.41 -0.14
C GLN A 67 -9.73 2.60 -1.66
N ASP A 68 -9.80 3.84 -2.13
CA ASP A 68 -9.81 4.15 -3.56
C ASP A 68 -8.54 3.63 -4.27
N ILE A 69 -7.37 3.77 -3.62
CA ILE A 69 -6.12 3.26 -4.18
C ILE A 69 -6.09 1.72 -4.13
N LEU A 70 -6.56 1.09 -3.05
CA LEU A 70 -6.64 -0.37 -2.97
C LEU A 70 -7.51 -0.96 -4.10
N THR A 71 -8.66 -0.35 -4.42
CA THR A 71 -9.50 -0.79 -5.55
C THR A 71 -8.77 -0.66 -6.90
N LYS A 72 -7.94 0.38 -7.08
CA LYS A 72 -7.11 0.52 -8.29
C LYS A 72 -6.05 -0.58 -8.38
N ILE A 73 -5.41 -0.92 -7.26
CA ILE A 73 -4.40 -1.99 -7.19
C ILE A 73 -5.03 -3.34 -7.49
N GLU A 74 -6.21 -3.63 -6.95
CA GLU A 74 -6.97 -4.86 -7.21
C GLU A 74 -7.36 -5.01 -8.70
N SER A 75 -7.50 -3.88 -9.41
CA SER A 75 -7.89 -3.83 -10.82
C SER A 75 -6.70 -3.77 -11.80
N LEU A 76 -5.46 -3.88 -11.32
CA LEU A 76 -4.26 -4.03 -12.17
C LEU A 76 -4.23 -5.42 -12.84
#